data_AF-A0A0L1JFW3-F1
#
_entry.id   AF-A0A0L1JFW3-F1
#
_cell.length_a   1.000
_cell.length_b   1.000
_cell.length_c   1.000
_cell.angle_alpha   90.00
_cell.angle_beta   90.00
_cell.angle_gamma   90.00
#
_symmetry.space_group_name_H-M   'P 1'
#
loop_
_entity.id
_entity.type
_entity.pdbx_description
1 polymer ?
#
loop_
_entity_poly.entity_id
_entity_poly.type
_entity_poly.pdbx_seq_one_letter_code
_entity_poly.pdbx_strand_id
1 'polypeptide(L)'
;MDGEIAELRRQLVEAQRLREEAEQGQKEAERRREEAERQVEQNSLPGLLKDCHKLSQAIRVETKVTWTTQGDTTNPVNRLFPKRIVPWTEFPRLQEKIWDKLNRDRTFIRKRLFQNNNFLDQIHTYFQRHLIFSEESLRYFQRDTIERFVDDILDALVLTDVTTDTKQEAHQSKSTGQHDYQGQ
;
A
#
# COMPACT_ATOMS: atom_id res chain seq x y z
N MET A 1 -16.52 -62.32 20.04
CA MET A 1 -15.35 -61.98 19.21
C MET A 1 -15.75 -61.21 17.95
N ASP A 2 -16.58 -61.76 17.04
CA ASP A 2 -16.93 -61.05 15.78
C ASP A 2 -17.70 -59.73 15.97
N GLY A 3 -18.58 -59.66 16.98
CA GLY A 3 -19.31 -58.42 17.31
C GLY A 3 -18.42 -57.29 17.84
N GLU A 4 -17.42 -57.62 18.65
CA GLU A 4 -16.45 -56.64 19.17
C GLU A 4 -15.53 -56.11 18.07
N ILE A 5 -15.13 -56.97 17.13
CA ILE A 5 -14.33 -56.58 15.96
C ILE A 5 -15.12 -55.62 15.05
N ALA A 6 -16.42 -55.86 14.86
CA ALA A 6 -17.29 -54.98 14.08
C ALA A 6 -17.47 -53.60 14.75
N GLU A 7 -17.64 -53.58 16.07
CA GLU A 7 -17.78 -52.35 16.85
C GLU A 7 -16.48 -51.52 16.85
N LEU A 8 -15.33 -52.18 17.05
CA LEU A 8 -14.00 -51.55 16.95
C LEU A 8 -13.74 -50.94 15.57
N ARG A 9 -14.17 -51.61 14.50
CA ARG A 9 -14.06 -51.07 13.13
C ARG A 9 -14.92 -49.83 12.93
N ARG A 10 -16.14 -49.81 13.47
CA ARG A 10 -17.01 -48.61 13.44
C ARG A 10 -16.39 -47.44 14.21
N GLN A 11 -15.85 -47.71 15.40
CA GLN A 11 -15.18 -46.70 16.21
C GLN A 11 -13.94 -46.12 15.51
N LEU A 12 -13.15 -46.95 14.83
CA LEU A 12 -12.00 -46.49 14.05
C LEU A 12 -12.42 -45.59 12.89
N VAL A 13 -13.47 -45.95 12.15
CA VAL A 13 -13.97 -45.12 11.03
C VAL A 13 -14.52 -43.79 11.53
N GLU A 14 -15.30 -43.78 12.61
CA GLU A 14 -15.79 -42.55 13.22
C GLU A 14 -14.65 -41.68 13.77
N ALA A 15 -13.68 -42.28 14.48
CA ALA A 15 -12.52 -41.56 14.97
C ALA A 15 -11.66 -40.97 13.83
N GLN A 16 -11.57 -41.68 12.69
CA GLN A 16 -10.88 -41.19 11.51
C GLN A 16 -11.63 -40.03 10.86
N ARG A 17 -12.96 -40.13 10.69
CA ARG A 17 -13.78 -39.03 10.17
C ARG A 17 -13.67 -37.78 11.04
N LEU A 18 -13.75 -37.93 12.37
CA LEU A 18 -13.62 -36.81 13.29
C LEU A 18 -12.23 -36.14 13.21
N ARG A 19 -11.16 -36.91 12.97
CA ARG A 19 -9.81 -36.37 12.74
C ARG A 19 -9.74 -35.60 11.43
N GLU A 20 -10.28 -36.14 10.35
CA GLU A 20 -10.31 -35.48 9.04
C GLU A 20 -11.11 -34.17 9.08
N GLU A 21 -12.28 -34.18 9.72
CA GLU A 21 -13.09 -32.97 9.94
C GLU A 21 -12.36 -31.93 10.80
N ALA A 22 -11.69 -32.36 11.87
CA ALA A 22 -10.88 -31.47 12.71
C ALA A 22 -9.68 -30.89 11.95
N GLU A 23 -8.99 -31.67 11.13
CA GLU A 23 -7.87 -31.21 10.32
C GLU A 23 -8.34 -30.21 9.25
N GLN A 24 -9.47 -30.49 8.59
CA GLN A 24 -10.07 -29.54 7.65
C GLN A 24 -10.49 -28.24 8.36
N GLY A 25 -11.12 -28.33 9.53
CA GLY A 25 -11.48 -27.17 10.34
C GLY A 25 -10.27 -26.35 10.76
N GLN A 26 -9.14 -27.00 11.11
CA GLN A 26 -7.89 -26.32 11.43
C GLN A 26 -7.29 -25.61 10.22
N LYS A 27 -7.17 -26.29 9.07
CA LYS A 27 -6.67 -25.67 7.83
C LYS A 27 -7.50 -24.47 7.42
N GLU A 28 -8.82 -24.55 7.58
CA GLU A 28 -9.71 -23.44 7.22
C GLU A 28 -9.64 -22.28 8.21
N ALA A 29 -9.45 -22.56 9.50
CA ALA A 29 -9.19 -21.55 10.51
C ALA A 29 -7.83 -20.87 10.28
N GLU A 30 -6.79 -21.62 9.96
CA GLU A 30 -5.46 -21.11 9.64
C GLU A 30 -5.49 -20.23 8.39
N ARG A 31 -6.11 -20.69 7.30
CA ARG A 31 -6.29 -19.88 6.09
C ARG A 31 -7.02 -18.57 6.36
N ARG A 32 -8.10 -18.60 7.14
CA ARG A 32 -8.85 -17.38 7.52
C ARG A 32 -7.99 -16.44 8.36
N ARG A 33 -7.19 -16.98 9.26
CA ARG A 33 -6.27 -16.18 10.09
C ARG A 33 -5.19 -15.53 9.23
N GLU A 34 -4.53 -16.28 8.36
CA GLU A 34 -3.52 -15.74 7.45
C GLU A 34 -4.11 -14.66 6.53
N GLU A 35 -5.33 -14.86 6.02
CA GLU A 35 -6.00 -13.87 5.20
C GLU A 35 -6.31 -12.60 6.00
N ALA A 36 -6.83 -12.72 7.21
CA ALA A 36 -7.05 -11.57 8.10
C ALA A 36 -5.73 -10.83 8.41
N GLU A 37 -4.65 -11.55 8.67
CA GLU A 37 -3.33 -10.98 8.89
C GLU A 37 -2.81 -10.23 7.66
N ARG A 38 -2.95 -10.80 6.45
CA ARG A 38 -2.58 -10.12 5.19
C ARG A 38 -3.41 -8.87 4.91
N GLN A 39 -4.68 -8.85 5.32
CA GLN A 39 -5.58 -7.71 5.12
C GLN A 39 -5.21 -6.53 6.01
N VAL A 40 -4.72 -6.78 7.22
CA VAL A 40 -4.29 -5.72 8.15
C VAL A 40 -2.80 -5.36 8.03
N GLU A 41 -2.01 -6.19 7.36
CA GLU A 41 -0.59 -5.96 7.16
C GLU A 41 -0.35 -4.66 6.36
N GLN A 42 0.45 -3.77 6.95
CA GLN A 42 0.87 -2.52 6.33
C GLN A 42 1.78 -2.76 5.12
N ASN A 43 1.71 -1.85 4.15
CA ASN A 43 2.53 -1.93 2.95
C ASN A 43 3.92 -1.35 3.15
N SER A 44 4.87 -1.95 2.43
CA SER A 44 6.17 -1.33 2.14
C SER A 44 6.03 -0.35 0.97
N LEU A 45 7.01 0.54 0.77
CA LEU A 45 6.95 1.51 -0.31
C LEU A 45 6.74 0.84 -1.69
N PRO A 46 7.49 -0.21 -2.08
CA PRO A 46 7.28 -0.86 -3.37
C PRO A 46 5.91 -1.54 -3.48
N GLY A 47 5.39 -2.09 -2.37
CA GLY A 47 4.05 -2.67 -2.30
C GLY A 47 2.98 -1.62 -2.59
N LEU A 48 3.03 -0.50 -1.86
CA LEU A 48 2.14 0.63 -2.05
C LEU A 48 2.16 1.13 -3.50
N LEU A 49 3.35 1.37 -4.06
CA LEU A 49 3.49 1.89 -5.43
C LEU A 49 2.93 0.94 -6.48
N LYS A 50 3.13 -0.38 -6.30
CA LYS A 50 2.55 -1.40 -7.17
C LYS A 50 1.02 -1.33 -7.15
N ASP A 51 0.43 -1.11 -5.98
CA ASP A 51 -1.02 -1.03 -5.86
C ASP A 51 -1.58 0.32 -6.31
N CYS A 52 -0.88 1.44 -6.07
CA CYS A 52 -1.20 2.73 -6.69
C CYS A 52 -1.20 2.63 -8.22
N HIS A 53 -0.27 1.87 -8.81
CA HIS A 53 -0.28 1.61 -10.24
C HIS A 53 -1.56 0.89 -10.69
N LYS A 54 -1.98 -0.16 -9.97
CA LYS A 54 -3.26 -0.84 -10.25
C LYS A 54 -4.45 0.11 -10.12
N LEU A 55 -4.47 0.96 -9.09
CA LEU A 55 -5.51 1.97 -8.90
C LEU A 55 -5.56 2.95 -10.07
N SER A 56 -4.40 3.42 -10.54
CA SER A 56 -4.32 4.30 -11.71
C SER A 56 -4.85 3.64 -12.99
N GLN A 57 -4.67 2.33 -13.15
CA GLN A 57 -5.19 1.56 -14.27
C GLN A 57 -6.70 1.29 -14.16
N ALA A 58 -7.27 1.34 -12.95
CA ALA A 58 -8.69 1.18 -12.72
C ALA A 58 -9.51 2.44 -13.08
N ILE A 59 -8.86 3.49 -13.60
CA ILE A 59 -9.53 4.68 -14.10
C ILE A 59 -10.53 4.31 -15.21
N ARG A 60 -11.80 4.72 -15.03
CA ARG A 60 -12.85 4.49 -16.03
C ARG A 60 -13.55 5.80 -16.32
N VAL A 61 -13.51 6.20 -17.58
CA VAL A 61 -14.13 7.46 -18.04
C VAL A 61 -15.47 7.15 -18.72
N GLU A 62 -16.49 7.95 -18.46
CA GLU A 62 -17.76 7.89 -19.18
C GLU A 62 -17.53 8.24 -20.66
N THR A 63 -17.98 7.36 -21.55
CA THR A 63 -17.79 7.52 -23.00
C THR A 63 -19.02 8.10 -23.69
N LYS A 64 -20.18 8.12 -23.01
CA LYS A 64 -21.38 8.78 -23.50
C LYS A 64 -21.22 10.29 -23.40
N VAL A 65 -20.96 10.92 -24.54
CA VAL A 65 -20.79 12.38 -24.66
C VAL A 65 -21.92 13.14 -23.95
N THR A 66 -23.18 12.72 -24.09
CA THR A 66 -24.34 13.38 -23.46
C THR A 66 -24.34 13.37 -21.93
N TRP A 67 -23.49 12.57 -21.30
CA TRP A 67 -23.36 12.43 -19.84
C TRP A 67 -22.07 13.06 -19.31
N THR A 68 -21.15 13.42 -20.20
CA THR A 68 -19.94 14.16 -19.85
C THR A 68 -20.23 15.66 -19.81
N THR A 69 -19.45 16.41 -19.03
CA THR A 69 -19.57 17.88 -18.98
C THR A 69 -19.51 18.47 -20.40
N GLN A 70 -20.66 18.93 -20.89
CA GLN A 70 -20.78 19.59 -22.18
C GLN A 70 -20.58 21.09 -21.95
N GLY A 71 -19.55 21.65 -22.56
CA GLY A 71 -19.27 23.08 -22.51
C GLY A 71 -18.15 23.42 -23.47
N ASP A 72 -18.26 24.59 -24.12
CA ASP A 72 -17.12 25.15 -24.82
C ASP A 72 -15.96 25.30 -23.84
N THR A 73 -14.74 25.01 -24.32
CA THR A 73 -13.53 25.26 -23.53
C THR A 73 -13.55 26.74 -23.20
N THR A 74 -13.86 27.08 -21.95
CA THR A 74 -14.04 28.47 -21.55
C THR A 74 -12.76 29.21 -21.94
N ASN A 75 -12.84 30.27 -22.74
CA ASN A 75 -11.72 31.17 -22.90
C ASN A 75 -11.74 32.09 -21.68
N PRO A 76 -10.95 31.80 -20.62
CA PRO A 76 -11.12 32.52 -19.39
C PRO A 76 -10.66 33.96 -19.58
N VAL A 77 -11.60 34.89 -19.50
CA VAL A 77 -11.28 36.33 -19.51
C VAL A 77 -10.50 36.64 -18.23
N ASN A 78 -9.36 37.32 -18.34
CA ASN A 78 -8.48 37.69 -17.22
C ASN A 78 -7.87 36.53 -16.42
N ARG A 79 -7.68 35.34 -17.01
CA ARG A 79 -6.86 34.29 -16.38
C ARG A 79 -5.70 33.86 -17.28
N LEU A 80 -4.53 33.68 -16.67
CA LEU A 80 -3.41 33.05 -17.36
C LEU A 80 -3.72 31.55 -17.51
N PHE A 81 -3.66 31.06 -18.74
CA PHE A 81 -3.75 29.64 -19.03
C PHE A 81 -2.67 29.23 -20.02
N PRO A 82 -2.15 27.99 -19.93
CA PRO A 82 -1.15 27.50 -20.86
C PRO A 82 -1.75 27.41 -22.27
N LYS A 83 -1.13 28.09 -23.24
CA LYS A 83 -1.52 28.03 -24.66
C LYS A 83 -0.97 26.79 -25.38
N ARG A 84 0.04 26.15 -24.80
CA ARG A 84 0.74 25.00 -25.36
C ARG A 84 1.14 24.06 -24.23
N ILE A 85 0.88 22.77 -24.44
CA ILE A 85 1.46 21.71 -23.62
C ILE A 85 2.78 21.32 -24.29
N VAL A 86 3.88 21.36 -23.54
CA VAL A 86 5.22 21.00 -24.02
C VAL A 86 5.76 19.82 -23.23
N PRO A 87 6.53 18.91 -23.85
CA PRO A 87 7.19 17.83 -23.13
C PRO A 87 8.15 18.38 -22.07
N TRP A 88 8.12 17.80 -20.87
CA TRP A 88 9.07 18.12 -19.81
C TRP A 88 10.34 17.27 -19.97
N THR A 89 11.27 17.74 -20.79
CA THR A 89 12.46 16.97 -21.21
C THR A 89 13.39 16.57 -20.07
N GLU A 90 13.50 17.41 -19.03
CA GLU A 90 14.36 17.14 -17.88
C GLU A 90 13.74 16.16 -16.87
N PHE A 91 12.43 15.88 -16.98
CA PHE A 91 11.71 15.09 -15.98
C PHE A 91 12.30 13.69 -15.75
N PRO A 92 12.64 12.88 -16.77
CA PRO A 92 13.21 11.55 -16.54
C PRO A 92 14.49 11.58 -15.70
N ARG A 93 15.39 12.52 -16.01
CA ARG A 93 16.66 12.71 -15.28
C ARG A 93 16.42 13.18 -13.85
N LEU A 94 15.47 14.08 -13.63
CA LEU A 94 15.11 14.54 -12.29
C LEU A 94 14.48 13.42 -11.47
N GLN A 95 13.61 12.62 -12.09
CA GLN A 95 12.96 11.48 -11.47
C GLN A 95 14.00 10.43 -11.03
N GLU A 96 14.96 10.08 -11.88
CA GLU A 96 16.04 9.14 -11.55
C GLU A 96 16.86 9.62 -10.34
N LYS A 97 17.23 10.91 -10.30
CA LYS A 97 17.94 11.48 -9.13
C LYS A 97 17.13 11.38 -7.84
N ILE A 98 15.81 11.51 -7.90
CA ILE A 98 14.94 11.35 -6.72
C ILE A 98 14.92 9.89 -6.29
N TRP A 99 14.77 8.95 -7.21
CA TRP A 99 14.84 7.52 -6.92
C TRP A 99 16.19 7.11 -6.34
N ASP A 100 17.30 7.64 -6.85
CA ASP A 100 18.63 7.40 -6.30
C ASP A 100 18.76 7.85 -4.85
N LYS A 101 18.18 9.01 -4.51
CA LYS A 101 18.15 9.50 -3.13
C LYS A 101 17.30 8.60 -2.25
N LEU A 102 16.11 8.24 -2.71
CA LEU A 102 15.17 7.40 -1.98
C LEU A 102 15.72 5.99 -1.74
N ASN A 103 16.42 5.43 -2.73
CA ASN A 103 17.04 4.10 -2.69
C ASN A 103 18.26 4.00 -1.77
N ARG A 104 18.83 5.13 -1.32
CA ARG A 104 19.90 5.11 -0.31
C ARG A 104 19.39 4.61 1.03
N ASP A 105 18.16 4.98 1.42
CA ASP A 105 17.54 4.47 2.64
C ASP A 105 16.79 3.15 2.37
N ARG A 106 17.54 2.05 2.40
CA ARG A 106 16.96 0.71 2.30
C ARG A 106 16.03 0.37 3.47
N THR A 107 16.16 1.04 4.60
CA THR A 107 15.29 0.80 5.76
C THR A 107 13.92 1.40 5.51
N PHE A 108 13.84 2.63 5.00
CA PHE A 108 12.58 3.27 4.61
C PHE A 108 11.81 2.42 3.60
N ILE A 109 12.46 1.99 2.52
CA ILE A 109 11.82 1.22 1.44
C ILE A 109 11.22 -0.10 1.94
N ARG A 110 11.89 -0.77 2.87
CA ARG A 110 11.46 -2.08 3.37
C ARG A 110 10.50 -2.02 4.55
N LYS A 111 10.50 -0.93 5.32
CA LYS A 111 9.57 -0.77 6.44
C LYS A 111 8.14 -0.75 5.92
N ARG A 112 7.25 -1.38 6.68
CA ARG A 112 5.82 -1.45 6.39
C ARG A 112 5.10 -0.30 7.08
N LEU A 113 5.21 0.90 6.53
CA LEU A 113 4.67 2.14 7.13
C LEU A 113 3.36 2.59 6.49
N PHE A 114 3.00 2.03 5.34
CA PHE A 114 1.93 2.56 4.50
C PHE A 114 0.63 1.78 4.68
N GLN A 115 -0.46 2.34 4.12
CA GLN A 115 -1.80 1.76 4.17
C GLN A 115 -1.80 0.27 3.81
N ASN A 116 -2.63 -0.50 4.51
CA ASN A 116 -2.75 -1.94 4.28
C ASN A 116 -3.44 -2.28 2.95
N ASN A 117 -3.31 -3.53 2.53
CA ASN A 117 -3.89 -4.01 1.27
C ASN A 117 -5.41 -3.89 1.23
N ASN A 118 -6.09 -4.13 2.36
CA ASN A 118 -7.54 -4.02 2.44
C ASN A 118 -8.04 -2.62 2.06
N PHE A 119 -7.34 -1.58 2.54
CA PHE A 119 -7.68 -0.20 2.24
C PHE A 119 -7.54 0.10 0.73
N LEU A 120 -6.45 -0.37 0.11
CA LEU A 120 -6.20 -0.20 -1.32
C LEU A 120 -7.23 -0.97 -2.16
N ASP A 121 -7.58 -2.19 -1.76
CA ASP A 121 -8.61 -3.01 -2.43
C ASP A 121 -10.01 -2.39 -2.33
N GLN A 122 -10.33 -1.72 -1.22
CA GLN A 122 -11.56 -0.95 -1.06
C GLN A 122 -11.62 0.23 -2.03
N ILE A 123 -10.55 1.03 -2.12
CA ILE A 123 -10.44 2.14 -3.07
C ILE A 123 -10.60 1.62 -4.51
N HIS A 124 -9.91 0.53 -4.84
CA HIS A 124 -9.99 -0.10 -6.14
C HIS A 124 -11.43 -0.50 -6.47
N THR A 125 -12.08 -1.23 -5.56
CA THR A 125 -13.47 -1.69 -5.72
C THR A 125 -14.45 -0.52 -5.87
N TYR A 126 -14.21 0.58 -5.16
CA TYR A 126 -14.97 1.81 -5.31
C TYR A 126 -14.83 2.34 -6.75
N PHE A 127 -13.62 2.63 -7.22
CA PHE A 127 -13.43 3.25 -8.54
C PHE A 127 -13.73 2.33 -9.72
N GLN A 128 -13.69 1.01 -9.56
CA GLN A 128 -14.20 0.09 -10.59
C GLN A 128 -15.69 0.32 -10.92
N ARG A 129 -16.47 0.79 -9.94
CA ARG A 129 -17.92 1.02 -10.04
C ARG A 129 -18.29 2.48 -10.34
N HIS A 130 -17.34 3.41 -10.25
CA HIS A 130 -17.59 4.84 -10.40
C HIS A 130 -16.86 5.38 -11.64
N LEU A 131 -17.64 5.89 -12.60
CA LEU A 131 -17.09 6.51 -13.81
C LEU A 131 -16.67 7.94 -13.53
N ILE A 132 -15.64 8.40 -14.26
CA ILE A 132 -15.24 9.80 -14.36
C ILE A 132 -16.05 10.42 -15.49
N PHE A 133 -16.90 11.38 -15.16
CA PHE A 133 -17.79 12.07 -16.12
C PHE A 133 -17.68 13.61 -16.04
N SER A 134 -16.89 14.12 -15.10
CA SER A 134 -16.66 15.55 -14.86
C SER A 134 -15.27 15.81 -14.27
N GLU A 135 -14.82 17.07 -14.31
CA GLU A 135 -13.60 17.52 -13.63
C GLU A 135 -13.66 17.21 -12.12
N GLU A 136 -14.83 17.40 -11.51
CA GLU A 136 -15.07 17.08 -10.10
C GLU A 136 -14.82 15.59 -9.79
N SER A 137 -15.37 14.69 -10.61
CA SER A 137 -15.15 13.24 -10.45
C SER A 137 -13.69 12.84 -10.70
N LEU A 138 -12.99 13.52 -11.60
CA LEU A 138 -11.56 13.30 -11.84
C LEU A 138 -10.73 13.75 -10.63
N ARG A 139 -11.07 14.89 -10.03
CA ARG A 139 -10.39 15.39 -8.82
C ARG A 139 -10.52 14.39 -7.66
N TYR A 140 -11.71 13.84 -7.43
CA TYR A 140 -11.90 12.82 -6.40
C TYR A 140 -11.03 11.58 -6.66
N PHE A 141 -11.01 11.10 -7.90
CA PHE A 141 -10.14 10.00 -8.29
C PHE A 141 -8.67 10.28 -8.00
N GLN A 142 -8.15 11.44 -8.43
CA GLN A 142 -6.75 11.80 -8.22
C GLN A 142 -6.39 11.93 -6.74
N ARG A 143 -7.25 12.57 -5.95
CA ARG A 143 -7.03 12.73 -4.51
C ARG A 143 -6.95 11.38 -3.79
N ASP A 144 -7.88 10.47 -4.08
CA ASP A 144 -8.02 9.22 -3.35
C ASP A 144 -7.10 8.09 -3.87
N THR A 145 -6.56 8.21 -5.09
CA THR A 145 -5.65 7.21 -5.67
C THR A 145 -4.18 7.64 -5.75
N ILE A 146 -3.89 8.94 -5.61
CA ILE A 146 -2.53 9.48 -5.74
C ILE A 146 -2.19 10.39 -4.56
N GLU A 147 -2.88 11.53 -4.41
CA GLU A 147 -2.43 12.60 -3.49
C GLU A 147 -2.30 12.11 -2.05
N ARG A 148 -3.31 11.37 -1.56
CA ARG A 148 -3.28 10.78 -0.21
C ARG A 148 -2.04 9.92 0.04
N PHE A 149 -1.62 9.13 -0.94
CA PHE A 149 -0.45 8.26 -0.79
C PHE A 149 0.85 9.02 -0.91
N VAL A 150 0.88 10.10 -1.68
CA VAL A 150 2.04 11.02 -1.71
C VAL A 150 2.21 11.67 -0.34
N ASP A 151 1.11 12.13 0.28
CA ASP A 151 1.15 12.69 1.63
C ASP A 151 1.66 11.65 2.65
N ASP A 152 1.13 10.42 2.62
CA ASP A 152 1.61 9.32 3.49
C ASP A 152 3.13 9.06 3.30
N ILE A 153 3.64 9.14 2.07
CA ILE A 153 5.07 8.98 1.77
C ILE A 153 5.88 10.14 2.33
N LEU A 154 5.42 11.38 2.14
CA LEU A 154 6.11 12.57 2.63
C LEU A 154 6.16 12.61 4.16
N ASP A 155 5.05 12.29 4.82
CA ASP A 155 4.98 12.20 6.28
C ASP A 155 5.94 11.13 6.81
N ALA A 156 5.97 9.95 6.17
CA ALA A 156 6.89 8.89 6.55
C ALA A 156 8.35 9.30 6.37
N LEU A 157 8.68 10.04 5.30
CA LEU A 157 10.05 10.54 5.06
C LEU A 157 10.50 11.52 6.13
N VAL A 158 9.65 12.50 6.48
CA VAL A 158 9.93 13.47 7.54
C VAL A 158 10.16 12.76 8.88
N LEU A 159 9.32 11.78 9.22
CA LEU A 159 9.46 11.01 10.45
C LEU A 159 10.75 10.17 10.48
N THR A 160 11.19 9.62 9.34
CA THR A 160 12.43 8.84 9.29
C THR A 160 13.69 9.68 9.46
N ASP A 161 13.76 10.87 8.86
CA ASP A 161 14.93 11.77 8.98
C ASP A 161 15.14 12.21 10.45
N VAL A 162 14.06 12.51 11.17
CA VAL A 162 14.12 12.86 12.61
C VAL A 162 14.69 11.71 13.45
N THR A 163 14.35 10.46 13.12
CA THR A 163 14.85 9.28 13.86
C THR A 163 16.29 8.90 13.54
N THR A 164 16.82 9.30 12.39
CA THR A 164 18.24 9.07 12.06
C THR A 164 19.16 10.04 12.77
N ASP A 165 18.75 11.29 12.95
CA ASP A 165 19.51 12.30 13.70
C ASP A 165 19.60 11.94 15.19
N THR A 166 18.49 11.53 15.81
CA THR A 166 18.49 11.10 17.23
C THR A 166 19.34 9.85 17.46
N LYS A 167 19.42 8.93 16.49
CA LYS A 167 20.28 7.76 16.61
C LYS A 167 21.77 8.09 16.42
N GLN A 168 22.11 9.05 15.56
CA GLN A 168 23.49 9.51 15.39
C GLN A 168 23.99 10.27 16.64
N GLU A 169 23.18 11.14 17.23
CA GLU A 169 23.49 11.84 18.48
C GLU A 169 23.68 10.88 19.67
N ALA A 170 22.85 9.83 19.76
CA ALA A 170 22.99 8.80 20.78
C ALA A 170 24.24 7.92 20.59
N HIS A 171 24.68 7.69 19.35
CA HIS A 171 25.90 6.94 19.05
C HIS A 171 27.16 7.76 19.31
N GLN A 172 27.15 9.07 19.03
CA GLN A 172 28.24 9.99 19.39
C GLN A 172 28.38 10.12 20.91
N SER A 173 27.27 10.28 21.63
CA SER A 173 27.28 10.40 23.11
C SER A 173 27.83 9.14 23.81
N LYS A 174 27.62 7.95 23.24
CA LYS A 174 28.21 6.70 23.77
C LYS A 174 29.69 6.54 23.44
N SER A 175 30.17 7.08 22.31
CA SER A 175 31.58 7.04 21.92
C SER A 175 32.45 8.01 22.74
N THR A 176 31.91 9.14 23.17
CA THR A 176 32.65 10.13 23.97
C THR A 176 32.80 9.70 25.44
N GLY A 177 31.89 8.85 25.95
CA GLY A 177 31.94 8.33 27.32
C GLY A 177 32.93 7.18 27.57
N GLN A 178 33.62 6.67 26.55
CA GLN A 178 34.57 5.55 26.68
C GLN A 178 36.05 5.97 26.77
N HIS A 179 36.37 7.26 26.60
CA HIS A 179 37.75 7.74 26.60
C HIS A 179 38.27 8.32 27.93
N ASP A 180 37.44 8.39 28.97
CA ASP A 180 37.78 9.10 30.22
C ASP A 180 38.09 8.20 31.43
N TYR A 181 38.40 6.91 31.20
CA TYR A 181 38.82 5.98 32.26
C TYR A 181 40.09 5.22 31.86
N GLN A 182 41.20 5.94 31.67
CA GLN A 182 42.55 5.35 31.72
C GLN A 182 43.58 6.44 32.00
N GLY A 183 43.64 6.86 33.26
CA GLY A 183 44.62 7.82 33.77
C GLY A 183 44.81 7.64 35.27
N GLN A 184 45.54 6.59 35.66
CA GLN A 184 46.31 6.50 36.90
C GLN A 184 47.68 5.93 36.56
#